data_AF-A0A964TAQ1-F1
#
_entry.id   AF-A0A964TAQ1-F1
#
_cell.length_a   1.000
_cell.length_b   1.000
_cell.length_c   1.000
_cell.angle_alpha   90.00
_cell.angle_beta   90.00
_cell.angle_gamma   90.00
#
_symmetry.space_group_name_H-M   'P 1'
#
loop_
_entity.id
_entity.type
_entity.pdbx_description
1 polymer ?
#
loop_
_entity_poly.entity_id
_entity_poly.type
_entity_poly.pdbx_seq_one_letter_code
_entity_poly.pdbx_strand_id
1 'polypeptide(L)'
;MLNELQKKVAFDLKGNTIVSASPGTGKTRTLVARAQHRLESMPDSRCLALITYTNAGADEISSRLITQEKSIFVGTIHRFCLEFILRPFGWIYAWDKPKIITYEELNEFIELNEDFELGDSPLDELNKIKRELNGELDKSVAWENSSTLEYIAELYFSFLEAKKAIDFNEILYRSYKIICENDFVVSSLANKFYEISIDEFQDTNIYQYEILKAINTKQNCTFFMVGDEKQKIYGFAGAIEDAFSRASADFMASIEELKVTYRSTTNIINAYSTLFENHPNLINESKYKDIDNKLILQETTNDNNNATIETYVKHLIEKGKLPLSEIAVLTTSWRDAYFISRHLRRNYHIVGLGALPHRSVNSSTFSLIRAISKFTNSPRVRNLKIVRRNIEFHALENNFLTDEKELTFWTNSIVSRIERMNTNIPLIEGLTELNNIFNSVFKFNHSDFDEIIELISDEEAPSWTVEKYFNTLSGINGITVNTIHQSKGLEYQSVILNGVNEGRIPYQVWNWDTQTREPLTEENLENGRTLLYVGMSRSKTILILLHNWNPSLFIPKIRTANN
;
A
#
# COMPACT_ATOMS: atom_id res chain seq x y z
N MET A 1 -5.55 25.16 5.35
CA MET A 1 -5.32 26.19 4.35
C MET A 1 -4.25 25.71 3.37
N LEU A 2 -4.44 25.99 2.08
CA LEU A 2 -3.43 25.81 1.04
C LEU A 2 -2.56 27.08 0.96
N ASN A 3 -1.28 26.95 0.63
CA ASN A 3 -0.43 28.10 0.30
C ASN A 3 -0.71 28.61 -1.14
N GLU A 4 -0.13 29.75 -1.51
CA GLU A 4 -0.39 30.38 -2.81
C GLU A 4 -0.06 29.47 -4.01
N LEU A 5 1.04 28.73 -3.97
CA LEU A 5 1.40 27.80 -5.05
C LEU A 5 0.43 26.62 -5.12
N GLN A 6 0.05 26.06 -3.98
CA GLN A 6 -0.96 25.00 -3.91
C GLN A 6 -2.33 25.48 -4.40
N LYS A 7 -2.72 26.72 -4.12
CA LYS A 7 -3.96 27.33 -4.66
C LYS A 7 -3.87 27.48 -6.17
N LYS A 8 -2.76 28.02 -6.69
CA LYS A 8 -2.51 28.15 -8.13
C LYS A 8 -2.66 26.79 -8.82
N VAL A 9 -2.03 25.76 -8.27
CA VAL A 9 -2.06 24.39 -8.82
C VAL A 9 -3.46 23.75 -8.71
N ALA A 10 -4.15 23.95 -7.60
CA ALA A 10 -5.45 23.34 -7.36
C ALA A 10 -6.60 24.02 -8.12
N PHE A 11 -6.55 25.35 -8.28
CA PHE A 11 -7.68 26.14 -8.76
C PHE A 11 -7.43 26.77 -10.12
N ASP A 12 -6.25 27.34 -10.36
CA ASP A 12 -6.01 28.22 -11.51
C ASP A 12 -5.46 27.48 -12.72
N LEU A 13 -4.59 26.48 -12.52
CA LEU A 13 -3.94 25.76 -13.62
C LEU A 13 -4.94 24.90 -14.41
N LYS A 14 -4.87 25.07 -15.74
CA LYS A 14 -5.65 24.34 -16.74
C LYS A 14 -4.77 23.36 -17.51
N GLY A 15 -5.40 22.37 -18.14
CA GLY A 15 -4.71 21.35 -18.89
C GLY A 15 -4.02 20.32 -18.00
N ASN A 16 -3.07 19.59 -18.59
CA ASN A 16 -2.34 18.55 -17.91
C ASN A 16 -1.26 19.16 -17.00
N THR A 17 -1.15 18.65 -15.78
CA THR A 17 -0.22 19.20 -14.78
C THR A 17 0.42 18.07 -14.00
N ILE A 18 1.73 18.19 -13.80
CA ILE A 18 2.52 17.34 -12.93
C ILE A 18 2.96 18.17 -11.72
N VAL A 19 2.71 17.65 -10.52
CA VAL A 19 3.10 18.28 -9.27
C VAL A 19 4.23 17.47 -8.64
N SER A 20 5.45 18.00 -8.74
CA SER A 20 6.61 17.46 -8.05
C SER A 20 6.64 17.97 -6.62
N ALA A 21 6.57 17.06 -5.65
CA ALA A 21 6.25 17.44 -4.29
C ALA A 21 6.95 16.55 -3.27
N SER A 22 8.02 17.09 -2.69
CA SER A 22 8.81 16.48 -1.61
C SER A 22 7.96 16.09 -0.39
N PRO A 23 8.46 15.25 0.53
CA PRO A 23 7.67 14.81 1.68
C PRO A 23 7.19 15.99 2.53
N GLY A 24 5.93 15.91 2.96
CA GLY A 24 5.32 16.93 3.82
C GLY A 24 4.86 18.21 3.12
N THR A 25 4.97 18.29 1.78
CA THR A 25 4.55 19.47 0.99
C THR A 25 3.06 19.53 0.69
N GLY A 26 2.27 18.53 1.13
CA GLY A 26 0.82 18.53 0.97
C GLY A 26 0.30 18.00 -0.37
N LYS A 27 0.98 17.01 -0.97
CA LYS A 27 0.56 16.27 -2.19
C LYS A 27 -0.92 15.92 -2.22
N THR A 28 -1.33 14.98 -1.38
CA THR A 28 -2.71 14.47 -1.31
C THR A 28 -3.71 15.58 -0.94
N ARG A 29 -3.29 16.58 -0.15
CA ARG A 29 -4.13 17.74 0.18
C ARG A 29 -4.43 18.59 -1.06
N THR A 30 -3.42 18.83 -1.88
CA THR A 30 -3.53 19.61 -3.13
C THR A 30 -4.40 18.85 -4.13
N LEU A 31 -4.20 17.54 -4.25
CA LEU A 31 -5.01 16.65 -5.08
C LEU A 31 -6.50 16.67 -4.67
N VAL A 32 -6.80 16.51 -3.39
CA VAL A 32 -8.19 16.56 -2.89
C VAL A 32 -8.82 17.93 -3.11
N ALA A 33 -8.08 19.01 -2.88
CA ALA A 33 -8.61 20.36 -3.07
C ALA A 33 -8.92 20.65 -4.55
N ARG A 34 -8.04 20.21 -5.46
CA ARG A 34 -8.30 20.30 -6.91
C ARG A 34 -9.55 19.50 -7.29
N ALA A 35 -9.65 18.26 -6.80
CA ALA A 35 -10.81 17.42 -7.07
C ALA A 35 -12.12 18.08 -6.62
N GLN A 36 -12.16 18.64 -5.41
CA GLN A 36 -13.33 19.38 -4.90
C GLN A 36 -13.69 20.57 -5.79
N HIS A 37 -12.69 21.36 -6.19
CA HIS A 37 -12.92 22.50 -7.08
C HIS A 37 -13.39 22.08 -8.50
N ARG A 38 -12.88 20.96 -9.04
CA ARG A 38 -13.36 20.41 -10.30
C ARG A 38 -14.77 19.85 -10.19
N LEU A 39 -15.14 19.23 -9.07
CA LEU A 39 -16.52 18.78 -8.85
C LEU A 39 -17.53 19.94 -8.88
N GLU A 40 -17.13 21.15 -8.50
CA GLU A 40 -18.00 22.34 -8.56
C GLU A 40 -18.21 22.85 -10.00
N SER A 41 -17.21 22.68 -10.89
CA SER A 41 -17.19 23.26 -12.23
C SER A 41 -17.38 22.27 -13.39
N MET A 42 -17.26 20.97 -13.12
CA MET A 42 -17.40 19.90 -14.12
C MET A 42 -18.87 19.74 -14.56
N PRO A 43 -19.15 19.45 -15.86
CA PRO A 43 -20.49 19.08 -16.31
C PRO A 43 -20.99 17.79 -15.66
N ASP A 44 -22.28 17.73 -15.30
CA ASP A 44 -22.90 16.57 -14.61
C ASP A 44 -22.84 15.26 -15.42
N SER A 45 -22.69 15.34 -16.73
CA SER A 45 -22.55 14.16 -17.62
C SER A 45 -21.16 13.53 -17.59
N ARG A 46 -20.18 14.16 -16.92
CA ARG A 46 -18.79 13.70 -16.83
C ARG A 46 -18.47 13.23 -15.41
N CYS A 47 -17.35 12.54 -15.29
CA CYS A 47 -16.86 11.96 -14.04
C CYS A 47 -15.43 12.42 -13.74
N LEU A 48 -15.06 12.50 -12.46
CA LEU A 48 -13.66 12.59 -12.04
C LEU A 48 -13.14 11.21 -11.64
N ALA A 49 -11.88 10.90 -11.96
CA ALA A 49 -11.20 9.73 -11.42
C ALA A 49 -10.02 10.16 -10.55
N LEU A 50 -9.98 9.70 -9.30
CA LEU A 50 -8.84 9.82 -8.40
C LEU A 50 -8.22 8.44 -8.21
N ILE A 51 -7.03 8.26 -8.78
CA ILE A 51 -6.30 7.00 -8.81
C ILE A 51 -5.12 7.09 -7.85
N THR A 52 -4.86 6.01 -7.11
CA THR A 52 -3.74 5.87 -6.19
C THR A 52 -3.21 4.45 -6.20
N TYR A 53 -1.99 4.25 -5.70
CA TYR A 53 -1.33 2.94 -5.72
C TYR A 53 -1.93 1.93 -4.72
N THR A 54 -2.53 2.41 -3.61
CA THR A 54 -2.99 1.52 -2.52
C THR A 54 -4.45 1.75 -2.15
N ASN A 55 -5.12 0.69 -1.68
CA ASN A 55 -6.48 0.79 -1.13
C ASN A 55 -6.55 1.75 0.08
N ALA A 56 -5.49 1.78 0.90
CA ALA A 56 -5.39 2.70 2.03
C ALA A 56 -5.37 4.17 1.58
N GLY A 57 -4.60 4.49 0.53
CA GLY A 57 -4.62 5.81 -0.10
C GLY A 57 -5.99 6.17 -0.67
N ALA A 58 -6.70 5.21 -1.25
CA ALA A 58 -8.04 5.45 -1.82
C ALA A 58 -9.05 5.78 -0.72
N ASP A 59 -9.03 5.02 0.38
CA ASP A 59 -9.85 5.28 1.56
C ASP A 59 -9.49 6.64 2.21
N GLU A 60 -8.20 7.02 2.25
CA GLU A 60 -7.76 8.33 2.74
C GLU A 60 -8.31 9.48 1.89
N ILE A 61 -8.11 9.44 0.56
CA ILE A 61 -8.63 10.43 -0.39
C ILE A 61 -10.15 10.53 -0.27
N SER A 62 -10.84 9.39 -0.30
CA SER A 62 -12.30 9.32 -0.19
C SER A 62 -12.82 9.96 1.10
N SER A 63 -12.11 9.76 2.22
CA SER A 63 -12.51 10.32 3.52
C SER A 63 -12.38 11.85 3.61
N ARG A 64 -11.59 12.47 2.73
CA ARG A 64 -11.37 13.92 2.70
C ARG A 64 -12.29 14.65 1.72
N LEU A 65 -12.99 13.93 0.85
CA LEU A 65 -13.97 14.51 -0.07
C LEU A 65 -15.25 14.86 0.69
N ILE A 66 -15.74 16.10 0.51
CA ILE A 66 -16.93 16.63 1.21
C ILE A 66 -18.21 16.18 0.49
N THR A 67 -18.20 16.18 -0.85
CA THR A 67 -19.37 15.87 -1.69
C THR A 67 -19.28 14.46 -2.28
N GLN A 68 -20.18 13.57 -1.84
CA GLN A 68 -20.32 12.20 -2.37
C GLN A 68 -21.47 12.04 -3.38
N GLU A 69 -22.26 13.09 -3.63
CA GLU A 69 -23.43 13.04 -4.52
C GLU A 69 -23.10 13.22 -6.02
N LYS A 70 -21.87 13.62 -6.35
CA LYS A 70 -21.42 13.84 -7.72
C LYS A 70 -20.65 12.63 -8.27
N SER A 71 -20.60 12.50 -9.60
CA SER A 71 -19.92 11.39 -10.29
C SER A 71 -18.40 11.47 -10.08
N ILE A 72 -17.89 10.69 -9.11
CA ILE A 72 -16.47 10.58 -8.80
C ILE A 72 -16.09 9.12 -8.53
N PHE A 73 -15.03 8.68 -9.18
CA PHE A 73 -14.35 7.43 -8.89
C PHE A 73 -13.15 7.70 -7.98
N VAL A 74 -13.02 6.93 -6.90
CA VAL A 74 -11.82 6.88 -6.06
C VAL A 74 -11.41 5.43 -5.87
N GLY A 75 -10.20 5.08 -6.28
CA GLY A 75 -9.73 3.69 -6.23
C GLY A 75 -8.32 3.50 -6.74
N THR A 76 -7.91 2.25 -6.82
CA THR A 76 -6.65 1.87 -7.47
C THR A 76 -6.82 1.80 -8.99
N ILE A 77 -5.70 1.82 -9.71
CA ILE A 77 -5.71 1.66 -11.16
C ILE A 77 -6.28 0.30 -11.60
N HIS A 78 -6.02 -0.78 -10.86
CA HIS A 78 -6.63 -2.10 -11.13
C HIS A 78 -8.16 -2.03 -11.05
N ARG A 79 -8.70 -1.36 -10.03
CA ARG A 79 -10.15 -1.15 -9.92
C ARG A 79 -10.68 -0.29 -11.06
N PHE A 80 -9.96 0.78 -11.44
CA PHE A 80 -10.32 1.62 -12.59
C PHE A 80 -10.41 0.78 -13.87
N CYS A 81 -9.39 -0.05 -14.12
CA CYS A 81 -9.33 -0.95 -15.26
C CYS A 81 -10.48 -1.96 -15.28
N LEU A 82 -10.77 -2.61 -14.16
CA LEU A 82 -11.90 -3.53 -14.04
C LEU A 82 -13.25 -2.83 -14.29
N GLU A 83 -13.47 -1.68 -13.65
CA GLU A 83 -14.75 -0.97 -13.63
C GLU A 83 -15.06 -0.28 -14.98
N PHE A 84 -14.06 0.32 -15.61
CA PHE A 84 -14.27 1.16 -16.79
C PHE A 84 -13.73 0.57 -18.10
N ILE A 85 -12.89 -0.47 -18.06
CA ILE A 85 -12.29 -1.05 -19.27
C ILE A 85 -12.75 -2.50 -19.45
N LEU A 86 -12.39 -3.40 -18.54
CA LEU A 86 -12.61 -4.83 -18.73
C LEU A 86 -14.09 -5.22 -18.61
N ARG A 87 -14.81 -4.77 -17.59
CA ARG A 87 -16.24 -5.10 -17.46
C ARG A 87 -17.09 -4.53 -18.61
N PRO A 88 -16.89 -3.27 -19.06
CA PRO A 88 -17.70 -2.72 -20.15
C PRO A 88 -17.27 -3.16 -21.56
N PHE A 89 -15.98 -3.48 -21.78
CA PHE A 89 -15.42 -3.69 -23.12
C PHE A 89 -14.67 -5.03 -23.30
N GLY A 90 -14.57 -5.86 -22.26
CA GLY A 90 -13.87 -7.16 -22.32
C GLY A 90 -14.45 -8.11 -23.37
N TRP A 91 -15.73 -7.96 -23.73
CA TRP A 91 -16.40 -8.72 -24.79
C TRP A 91 -15.72 -8.59 -26.17
N ILE A 92 -14.94 -7.53 -26.43
CA ILE A 92 -14.20 -7.35 -27.70
C ILE A 92 -13.22 -8.52 -27.95
N TYR A 93 -12.65 -9.09 -26.88
CA TYR A 93 -11.70 -10.21 -26.94
C TYR A 93 -12.23 -11.48 -26.26
N ALA A 94 -13.54 -11.59 -26.04
CA ALA A 94 -14.15 -12.66 -25.25
C ALA A 94 -13.56 -12.77 -23.81
N TRP A 95 -13.21 -11.63 -23.22
CA TRP A 95 -12.80 -11.49 -21.82
C TRP A 95 -13.92 -10.93 -20.95
N ASP A 96 -15.16 -11.30 -21.24
CA ASP A 96 -16.31 -10.84 -20.47
C ASP A 96 -16.28 -11.36 -19.03
N LYS A 97 -16.80 -10.53 -18.11
CA LYS A 97 -16.94 -10.86 -16.67
C LYS A 97 -15.64 -11.41 -16.04
N PRO A 98 -14.56 -10.60 -16.01
CA PRO A 98 -13.29 -11.05 -15.43
C PRO A 98 -13.46 -11.45 -13.95
N LYS A 99 -13.22 -12.72 -13.64
CA LYS A 99 -13.02 -13.22 -12.27
C LYS A 99 -11.55 -13.02 -11.90
N ILE A 100 -11.27 -12.51 -10.71
CA ILE A 100 -9.90 -12.40 -10.22
C ILE A 100 -9.54 -13.73 -9.55
N ILE A 101 -8.35 -14.26 -9.84
CA ILE A 101 -7.88 -15.49 -9.19
C ILE A 101 -7.71 -15.29 -7.68
N THR A 102 -8.14 -16.26 -6.87
CA THR A 102 -7.99 -16.21 -5.41
C THR A 102 -6.65 -16.78 -4.95
N TYR A 103 -6.25 -16.49 -3.70
CA TYR A 103 -5.07 -17.11 -3.12
C TYR A 103 -5.22 -18.63 -2.97
N GLU A 104 -6.42 -19.15 -2.67
CA GLU A 104 -6.63 -20.60 -2.63
C GLU A 104 -6.42 -21.23 -4.00
N GLU A 105 -6.92 -20.59 -5.07
CA GLU A 105 -6.72 -21.07 -6.44
C GLU A 105 -5.23 -21.00 -6.86
N LEU A 106 -4.50 -19.98 -6.41
CA LEU A 106 -3.04 -19.93 -6.63
C LEU A 106 -2.30 -21.02 -5.86
N ASN A 107 -2.70 -21.30 -4.63
CA ASN A 107 -2.12 -22.39 -3.84
C ASN A 107 -2.46 -23.75 -4.46
N GLU A 108 -3.68 -23.94 -4.97
CA GLU A 108 -4.06 -25.14 -5.74
C GLU A 108 -3.14 -25.33 -6.95
N PHE A 109 -2.82 -24.26 -7.69
CA PHE A 109 -1.84 -24.35 -8.77
C PHE A 109 -0.46 -24.81 -8.26
N ILE A 110 0.00 -24.27 -7.13
CA ILE A 110 1.29 -24.65 -6.54
C ILE A 110 1.28 -26.12 -6.09
N GLU A 111 0.22 -26.58 -5.43
CA GLU A 111 0.05 -27.97 -4.95
C GLU A 111 -0.02 -28.97 -6.11
N LEU A 112 -0.70 -28.62 -7.21
CA LEU A 112 -0.76 -29.47 -8.40
C LEU A 112 0.59 -29.59 -9.12
N ASN A 113 1.55 -28.71 -8.79
CA ASN A 113 2.82 -28.54 -9.48
C ASN A 113 4.01 -28.53 -8.49
N GLU A 114 3.90 -29.26 -7.38
CA GLU A 114 4.92 -29.32 -6.30
C GLU A 114 6.32 -29.70 -6.82
N ASP A 115 6.39 -30.51 -7.87
CA ASP A 115 7.64 -30.96 -8.49
C ASP A 115 8.48 -29.81 -9.11
N PHE A 116 7.93 -28.61 -9.27
CA PHE A 116 8.61 -27.49 -9.92
C PHE A 116 9.53 -26.68 -9.00
N GLU A 117 9.52 -26.94 -7.68
CA GLU A 117 10.39 -26.29 -6.70
C GLU A 117 10.43 -24.74 -6.84
N LEU A 118 9.28 -24.07 -6.76
CA LEU A 118 9.12 -22.60 -6.90
C LEU A 118 9.73 -21.77 -5.74
N GLY A 119 10.76 -22.29 -5.07
CA GLY A 119 11.49 -21.64 -3.98
C GLY A 119 10.67 -21.39 -2.71
N ASP A 120 11.23 -20.58 -1.81
CA ASP A 120 10.66 -20.25 -0.49
C ASP A 120 9.43 -19.33 -0.56
N SER A 121 9.14 -18.72 -1.72
CA SER A 121 8.02 -17.81 -1.93
C SER A 121 7.35 -18.01 -3.29
N PRO A 122 6.65 -19.15 -3.49
CA PRO A 122 6.08 -19.52 -4.78
C PRO A 122 5.12 -18.48 -5.38
N LEU A 123 4.33 -17.81 -4.56
CA LEU A 123 3.42 -16.75 -5.00
C LEU A 123 4.17 -15.54 -5.58
N ASP A 124 5.34 -15.21 -5.02
CA ASP A 124 6.17 -14.12 -5.53
C ASP A 124 6.81 -14.51 -6.87
N GLU A 125 7.19 -15.78 -7.04
CA GLU A 125 7.63 -16.32 -8.35
C GLU A 125 6.51 -16.25 -9.39
N LEU A 126 5.29 -16.69 -9.06
CA LEU A 126 4.15 -16.58 -9.98
C LEU A 126 3.85 -15.13 -10.37
N ASN A 127 4.01 -14.17 -9.45
CA ASN A 127 3.82 -12.74 -9.73
C ASN A 127 4.83 -12.18 -10.75
N LYS A 128 5.98 -12.84 -10.98
CA LYS A 128 6.94 -12.47 -12.03
C LYS A 128 6.43 -12.84 -13.42
N ILE A 129 5.52 -13.82 -13.54
CA ILE A 129 4.94 -14.24 -14.80
C ILE A 129 4.02 -13.11 -15.30
N LYS A 130 4.47 -12.42 -16.35
CA LYS A 130 3.77 -11.30 -16.94
C LYS A 130 4.13 -11.17 -18.42
N ARG A 131 3.33 -10.41 -19.15
CA ARG A 131 3.59 -10.12 -20.56
C ARG A 131 4.36 -8.82 -20.72
N GLU A 132 4.97 -8.64 -21.88
CA GLU A 132 5.38 -7.33 -22.39
C GLU A 132 4.23 -6.66 -23.17
N LEU A 133 4.41 -5.39 -23.55
CA LEU A 133 3.40 -4.64 -24.32
C LEU A 133 3.05 -5.28 -25.67
N ASN A 134 3.94 -6.08 -26.25
CA ASN A 134 3.69 -6.83 -27.49
C ASN A 134 2.87 -8.12 -27.26
N GLY A 135 2.61 -8.49 -26.00
CA GLY A 135 1.87 -9.69 -25.60
C GLY A 135 2.72 -10.95 -25.41
N GLU A 136 4.02 -10.88 -25.74
CA GLU A 136 4.98 -11.95 -25.46
C GLU A 136 5.27 -12.04 -23.96
N LEU A 137 5.81 -13.18 -23.52
CA LEU A 137 6.23 -13.37 -22.14
C LEU A 137 7.44 -12.49 -21.82
N ASP A 138 7.40 -11.76 -20.70
CA ASP A 138 8.53 -10.98 -20.23
C ASP A 138 9.63 -11.92 -19.68
N LYS A 139 10.74 -12.01 -20.42
CA LYS A 139 11.89 -12.85 -20.06
C LYS A 139 13.02 -12.08 -19.36
N SER A 140 12.82 -10.78 -19.08
CA SER A 140 13.81 -9.95 -18.38
C SER A 140 13.83 -10.20 -16.87
N VAL A 141 12.84 -10.92 -16.34
CA VAL A 141 12.74 -11.25 -14.93
C VAL A 141 13.80 -12.27 -14.50
N ALA A 142 14.39 -12.07 -13.34
CA ALA A 142 15.29 -13.05 -12.73
C ALA A 142 14.51 -14.32 -12.35
N TRP A 143 14.83 -15.42 -13.01
CA TRP A 143 14.17 -16.71 -12.86
C TRP A 143 15.20 -17.82 -12.58
N GLU A 144 15.35 -18.18 -11.31
CA GLU A 144 16.36 -19.13 -10.83
C GLU A 144 15.71 -20.44 -10.35
N ASN A 145 14.69 -20.91 -11.06
CA ASN A 145 14.00 -22.17 -10.74
C ASN A 145 14.48 -23.31 -11.66
N SER A 146 14.32 -24.56 -11.22
CA SER A 146 14.71 -25.77 -11.97
C SER A 146 13.98 -25.89 -13.31
N SER A 147 12.70 -25.48 -13.33
CA SER A 147 11.86 -25.43 -14.52
C SER A 147 11.90 -24.05 -15.18
N THR A 148 11.85 -24.01 -16.51
CA THR A 148 11.95 -22.76 -17.26
C THR A 148 10.73 -21.87 -17.06
N LEU A 149 10.94 -20.55 -17.10
CA LEU A 149 9.89 -19.54 -17.00
C LEU A 149 8.80 -19.78 -18.05
N GLU A 150 9.18 -20.08 -19.30
CA GLU A 150 8.24 -20.32 -20.39
C GLU A 150 7.31 -21.50 -20.11
N TYR A 151 7.86 -22.60 -19.60
CA TYR A 151 7.09 -23.81 -19.33
C TYR A 151 6.08 -23.57 -18.21
N ILE A 152 6.52 -22.95 -17.10
CA ILE A 152 5.65 -22.63 -15.98
C ILE A 152 4.61 -21.58 -16.37
N ALA A 153 4.99 -20.57 -17.17
CA ALA A 153 4.07 -19.57 -17.66
C ALA A 153 2.96 -20.17 -18.54
N GLU A 154 3.29 -21.12 -19.42
CA GLU A 154 2.29 -21.82 -20.25
C GLU A 154 1.26 -22.57 -19.39
N LEU A 155 1.74 -23.32 -18.39
CA LEU A 155 0.87 -24.02 -17.45
C LEU A 155 0.03 -23.07 -16.61
N TYR A 156 0.63 -22.00 -16.10
CA TYR A 156 -0.04 -20.99 -15.28
C TYR A 156 -1.13 -20.25 -16.06
N PHE A 157 -0.85 -19.80 -17.29
CA PHE A 157 -1.87 -19.17 -18.14
C PHE A 157 -3.00 -20.14 -18.51
N SER A 158 -2.68 -21.42 -18.77
CA SER A 158 -3.68 -22.46 -19.03
C SER A 158 -4.56 -22.71 -17.80
N PHE A 159 -3.99 -22.68 -16.60
CA PHE A 159 -4.71 -22.81 -15.35
C PHE A 159 -5.67 -21.62 -15.12
N LEU A 160 -5.20 -20.38 -15.33
CA LEU A 160 -6.03 -19.18 -15.29
C LEU A 160 -7.22 -19.28 -16.25
N GLU A 161 -6.98 -19.72 -17.48
CA GLU A 161 -8.03 -19.91 -18.49
C GLU A 161 -9.06 -20.97 -18.06
N ALA A 162 -8.61 -22.12 -17.55
CA ALA A 162 -9.48 -23.19 -17.06
C ALA A 162 -10.38 -22.71 -15.89
N LYS A 163 -9.83 -21.89 -14.99
CA LYS A 163 -10.58 -21.27 -13.88
C LYS A 163 -11.44 -20.08 -14.32
N LYS A 164 -11.34 -19.66 -15.59
CA LYS A 164 -11.93 -18.43 -16.14
C LYS A 164 -11.57 -17.20 -15.30
N ALA A 165 -10.33 -17.19 -14.79
CA ALA A 165 -9.82 -16.18 -13.90
C ALA A 165 -8.67 -15.39 -14.55
N ILE A 166 -8.36 -14.24 -13.99
CA ILE A 166 -7.21 -13.40 -14.34
C ILE A 166 -6.52 -12.95 -13.07
N ASP A 167 -5.21 -12.75 -13.13
CA ASP A 167 -4.45 -12.14 -12.05
C ASP A 167 -4.31 -10.62 -12.22
N PHE A 168 -3.57 -9.99 -11.31
CA PHE A 168 -3.36 -8.54 -11.34
C PHE A 168 -2.55 -8.07 -12.56
N ASN A 169 -1.59 -8.88 -13.05
CA ASN A 169 -0.81 -8.56 -14.23
C ASN A 169 -1.70 -8.57 -15.49
N GLU A 170 -2.56 -9.57 -15.63
CA GLU A 170 -3.50 -9.71 -16.73
C GLU A 170 -4.58 -8.62 -16.72
N ILE A 171 -5.01 -8.11 -15.55
CA ILE A 171 -5.90 -6.93 -15.49
C ILE A 171 -5.30 -5.76 -16.25
N LEU A 172 -4.01 -5.47 -16.04
CA LEU A 172 -3.33 -4.34 -16.68
C LEU A 172 -3.07 -4.61 -18.17
N TYR A 173 -2.51 -5.78 -18.50
CA TYR A 173 -2.21 -6.14 -19.89
C TYR A 173 -3.47 -6.13 -20.77
N ARG A 174 -4.54 -6.80 -20.34
CA ARG A 174 -5.80 -6.86 -21.11
C ARG A 174 -6.44 -5.49 -21.27
N SER A 175 -6.38 -4.66 -20.23
CA SER A 175 -6.90 -3.28 -20.29
C SER A 175 -6.10 -2.41 -21.26
N TYR A 176 -4.77 -2.52 -21.24
CA TYR A 176 -3.88 -1.88 -22.19
C TYR A 176 -4.22 -2.31 -23.62
N LYS A 177 -4.34 -3.62 -23.87
CA LYS A 177 -4.65 -4.15 -25.20
C LYS A 177 -5.98 -3.62 -25.74
N ILE A 178 -7.03 -3.69 -24.93
CA ILE A 178 -8.36 -3.15 -25.29
C ILE A 178 -8.26 -1.68 -25.67
N ILE A 179 -7.62 -0.86 -24.84
CA ILE A 179 -7.54 0.58 -25.06
C ILE A 179 -6.70 0.91 -26.31
N CYS A 180 -5.51 0.34 -26.44
CA CYS A 180 -4.57 0.71 -27.49
C CYS A 180 -5.00 0.21 -28.88
N GLU A 181 -5.77 -0.88 -28.96
CA GLU A 181 -6.25 -1.43 -30.23
C GLU A 181 -7.64 -0.92 -30.62
N ASN A 182 -8.37 -0.19 -29.75
CA ASN A 182 -9.76 0.20 -30.00
C ASN A 182 -10.04 1.69 -29.73
N ASP A 183 -10.02 2.49 -30.79
CA ASP A 183 -10.26 3.95 -30.75
C ASP A 183 -11.59 4.35 -30.10
N PHE A 184 -12.64 3.54 -30.30
CA PHE A 184 -13.94 3.72 -29.69
C PHE A 184 -13.86 3.71 -28.16
N VAL A 185 -13.09 2.77 -27.58
CA VAL A 185 -12.92 2.64 -26.13
C VAL A 185 -12.18 3.86 -25.59
N VAL A 186 -11.09 4.27 -26.23
CA VAL A 186 -10.33 5.48 -25.87
C VAL A 186 -11.23 6.72 -25.88
N SER A 187 -11.99 6.90 -26.95
CA SER A 187 -12.91 8.02 -27.10
C SER A 187 -14.02 7.99 -26.04
N SER A 188 -14.55 6.81 -25.71
CA SER A 188 -15.56 6.65 -24.66
C SER A 188 -15.02 7.09 -23.29
N LEU A 189 -13.83 6.62 -22.92
CA LEU A 189 -13.18 6.97 -21.65
C LEU A 189 -12.82 8.46 -21.59
N ALA A 190 -12.19 9.00 -22.63
CA ALA A 190 -11.80 10.40 -22.69
C ALA A 190 -12.98 11.36 -22.62
N ASN A 191 -14.15 10.98 -23.16
CA ASN A 191 -15.38 11.77 -23.03
C ASN A 191 -16.04 11.60 -21.66
N LYS A 192 -16.00 10.39 -21.09
CA LYS A 192 -16.56 10.11 -19.76
C LYS A 192 -15.85 10.87 -18.65
N PHE A 193 -14.52 10.86 -18.63
CA PHE A 193 -13.74 11.49 -17.56
C PHE A 193 -13.39 12.93 -17.91
N TYR A 194 -13.74 13.88 -17.05
CA TYR A 194 -13.32 15.27 -17.17
C TYR A 194 -11.86 15.45 -16.81
N GLU A 195 -11.43 14.83 -15.71
CA GLU A 195 -10.05 14.81 -15.26
C GLU A 195 -9.75 13.47 -14.58
N ILE A 196 -8.57 12.92 -14.87
CA ILE A 196 -7.99 11.77 -14.17
C ILE A 196 -6.81 12.30 -13.33
N SER A 197 -6.94 12.24 -12.01
CA SER A 197 -5.87 12.57 -11.08
C SER A 197 -5.17 11.31 -10.58
N ILE A 198 -3.84 11.34 -10.52
CA ILE A 198 -3.02 10.22 -10.08
C ILE A 198 -2.15 10.65 -8.91
N ASP A 199 -2.31 10.00 -7.77
CA ASP A 199 -1.41 10.12 -6.61
C ASP A 199 -0.28 9.09 -6.69
N GLU A 200 0.88 9.42 -6.12
CA GLU A 200 2.11 8.60 -6.18
C GLU A 200 2.54 8.24 -7.61
N PHE A 201 2.45 9.19 -8.54
CA PHE A 201 2.70 8.98 -9.97
C PHE A 201 4.09 8.40 -10.29
N GLN A 202 5.08 8.60 -9.43
CA GLN A 202 6.43 8.03 -9.60
C GLN A 202 6.47 6.49 -9.56
N ASP A 203 5.44 5.83 -9.01
CA ASP A 203 5.37 4.36 -8.95
C ASP A 203 4.54 3.76 -10.10
N THR A 204 4.19 4.58 -11.09
CA THR A 204 3.40 4.13 -12.24
C THR A 204 4.21 3.13 -13.08
N ASN A 205 3.65 1.93 -13.31
CA ASN A 205 4.29 0.96 -14.20
C ASN A 205 3.96 1.22 -15.67
N ILE A 206 4.64 0.52 -16.59
CA ILE A 206 4.51 0.78 -18.03
C ILE A 206 3.08 0.64 -18.55
N TYR A 207 2.33 -0.38 -18.10
CA TYR A 207 0.94 -0.57 -18.52
C TYR A 207 0.03 0.55 -18.07
N GLN A 208 0.16 0.96 -16.81
CA GLN A 208 -0.62 2.05 -16.24
C GLN A 208 -0.33 3.35 -17.01
N TYR A 209 0.94 3.61 -17.32
CA TYR A 209 1.36 4.77 -18.09
C TYR A 209 0.77 4.78 -19.50
N GLU A 210 0.89 3.67 -20.24
CA GLU A 210 0.38 3.58 -21.61
C GLU A 210 -1.15 3.65 -21.69
N ILE A 211 -1.86 3.08 -20.70
CA ILE A 211 -3.33 3.23 -20.58
C ILE A 211 -3.71 4.71 -20.44
N LEU A 212 -3.06 5.44 -19.55
CA LEU A 212 -3.33 6.87 -19.33
C LEU A 212 -2.95 7.69 -20.56
N LYS A 213 -1.82 7.38 -21.20
CA LYS A 213 -1.32 8.03 -22.41
C LYS A 213 -2.29 7.86 -23.58
N ALA A 214 -2.82 6.65 -23.77
CA ALA A 214 -3.82 6.39 -24.80
C ALA A 214 -5.07 7.26 -24.61
N ILE A 215 -5.59 7.37 -23.38
CA ILE A 215 -6.73 8.26 -23.08
C ILE A 215 -6.39 9.72 -23.40
N ASN A 216 -5.16 10.16 -23.09
CA ASN A 216 -4.71 11.52 -23.36
C ASN A 216 -4.67 11.87 -24.86
N THR A 217 -4.52 10.91 -25.77
CA THR A 217 -4.48 11.18 -27.22
C THR A 217 -5.72 11.92 -27.75
N LYS A 218 -6.87 11.79 -27.07
CA LYS A 218 -8.13 12.44 -27.45
C LYS A 218 -8.25 13.89 -26.99
N GLN A 219 -7.42 14.33 -26.04
CA GLN A 219 -7.40 15.70 -25.51
C GLN A 219 -8.73 16.22 -24.92
N ASN A 220 -9.70 15.33 -24.67
CA ASN A 220 -10.98 15.67 -24.04
C ASN A 220 -10.94 15.54 -22.51
N CYS A 221 -9.99 14.79 -21.96
CA CYS A 221 -9.77 14.55 -20.53
C CYS A 221 -8.43 15.16 -20.11
N THR A 222 -8.40 15.87 -18.98
CA THR A 222 -7.13 16.37 -18.41
C THR A 222 -6.53 15.40 -17.41
N PHE A 223 -5.24 15.53 -17.15
CA PHE A 223 -4.46 14.70 -16.23
C PHE A 223 -3.82 15.56 -15.15
N PHE A 224 -4.00 15.15 -13.90
CA PHE A 224 -3.36 15.79 -12.75
C PHE A 224 -2.53 14.77 -11.98
N MET A 225 -1.22 14.79 -12.21
CA MET A 225 -0.29 13.79 -11.68
C MET A 225 0.47 14.39 -10.49
N VAL A 226 0.47 13.72 -9.35
CA VAL A 226 1.15 14.17 -8.14
C VAL A 226 2.09 13.09 -7.66
N GLY A 227 3.31 13.47 -7.28
CA GLY A 227 4.27 12.50 -6.75
C GLY A 227 5.60 13.12 -6.36
N ASP A 228 6.57 12.25 -6.13
CA ASP A 228 7.96 12.60 -5.81
C ASP A 228 8.88 11.52 -6.35
N GLU A 229 9.66 11.84 -7.39
CA GLU A 229 10.59 10.90 -8.01
C GLU A 229 11.59 10.32 -7.00
N LYS A 230 11.95 11.09 -5.96
CA LYS A 230 12.84 10.63 -4.87
C LYS A 230 12.15 9.69 -3.87
N GLN A 231 10.86 9.38 -4.06
CA GLN A 231 10.09 8.38 -3.29
C GLN A 231 9.66 7.19 -4.16
N LYS A 232 10.30 6.96 -5.32
CA LYS A 232 10.11 5.78 -6.17
C LYS A 232 10.71 4.54 -5.48
N ILE A 233 9.89 3.77 -4.76
CA ILE A 233 10.32 2.56 -4.02
C ILE A 233 9.75 1.26 -4.61
N TYR A 234 8.91 1.33 -5.63
CA TYR A 234 8.32 0.16 -6.30
C TYR A 234 8.99 -0.14 -7.64
N GLY A 235 10.30 0.10 -7.76
CA GLY A 235 11.09 -0.25 -8.96
C GLY A 235 10.99 -1.74 -9.30
N PHE A 236 11.05 -2.61 -8.29
CA PHE A 236 10.83 -4.05 -8.44
C PHE A 236 9.45 -4.43 -8.99
N ALA A 237 8.44 -3.55 -8.83
CA ALA A 237 7.10 -3.74 -9.38
C ALA A 237 6.95 -3.16 -10.81
N GLY A 238 8.07 -2.76 -11.44
CA GLY A 238 8.11 -2.26 -12.81
C GLY A 238 7.74 -0.78 -12.96
N ALA A 239 7.94 0.04 -11.91
CA ALA A 239 7.77 1.49 -12.01
C ALA A 239 8.70 2.07 -13.10
N ILE A 240 8.16 2.90 -13.98
CA ILE A 240 8.93 3.45 -15.11
C ILE A 240 10.00 4.44 -14.64
N GLU A 241 11.13 4.47 -15.35
CA GLU A 241 12.14 5.50 -15.16
C GLU A 241 11.70 6.85 -15.74
N ASP A 242 12.19 7.92 -15.12
CA ASP A 242 11.96 9.32 -15.49
C ASP A 242 10.49 9.66 -15.77
N ALA A 243 9.57 9.08 -14.99
CA ALA A 243 8.13 9.16 -15.19
C ALA A 243 7.64 10.60 -15.43
N PHE A 244 8.20 11.58 -14.73
CA PHE A 244 7.75 12.97 -14.80
C PHE A 244 8.21 13.64 -16.10
N SER A 245 9.44 13.38 -16.53
CA SER A 245 9.97 13.94 -17.78
C SER A 245 9.26 13.34 -18.99
N ARG A 246 9.01 12.02 -18.98
CA ARG A 246 8.25 11.31 -20.01
C ARG A 246 6.82 11.84 -20.08
N ALA A 247 6.16 11.97 -18.92
CA ALA A 247 4.80 12.51 -18.85
C ALA A 247 4.71 13.97 -19.30
N SER A 248 5.72 14.81 -18.98
CA SER A 248 5.78 16.20 -19.44
C SER A 248 5.74 16.28 -20.97
N ALA A 249 6.50 15.42 -21.65
CA ALA A 249 6.51 15.34 -23.11
C ALA A 249 5.22 14.72 -23.68
N ASP A 250 4.85 13.51 -23.22
CA ASP A 250 3.74 12.73 -23.78
C ASP A 250 2.35 13.33 -23.48
N PHE A 251 2.21 14.00 -22.34
CA PHE A 251 0.96 14.64 -21.91
C PHE A 251 0.96 16.15 -22.14
N MET A 252 2.05 16.74 -22.66
CA MET A 252 2.22 18.20 -22.75
C MET A 252 1.92 18.88 -21.41
N ALA A 253 2.36 18.25 -20.32
CA ALA A 253 1.98 18.63 -18.96
C ALA A 253 2.97 19.64 -18.37
N SER A 254 2.45 20.70 -17.73
CA SER A 254 3.30 21.63 -16.98
C SER A 254 3.77 21.01 -15.68
N ILE A 255 5.08 21.07 -15.38
CA ILE A 255 5.63 20.64 -14.09
C ILE A 255 5.65 21.83 -13.12
N GLU A 256 5.04 21.65 -11.95
CA GLU A 256 5.07 22.62 -10.85
C GLU A 256 5.65 21.96 -9.60
N GLU A 257 6.63 22.62 -8.96
CA GLU A 257 7.37 22.06 -7.83
C GLU A 257 6.91 22.70 -6.50
N LEU A 258 6.38 21.90 -5.58
CA LEU A 258 5.99 22.36 -4.24
C LEU A 258 7.21 22.38 -3.31
N LYS A 259 7.64 23.58 -2.91
CA LYS A 259 8.84 23.79 -2.09
C LYS A 259 8.60 23.96 -0.59
N VAL A 260 7.36 24.19 -0.17
CA VAL A 260 7.05 24.44 1.26
C VAL A 260 6.62 23.13 1.92
N THR A 261 7.31 22.71 2.96
CA THR A 261 7.01 21.50 3.75
C THR A 261 6.47 21.85 5.13
N TYR A 262 5.55 21.02 5.63
CA TYR A 262 4.80 21.27 6.87
C TYR A 262 4.92 20.12 7.88
N ARG A 263 5.74 19.10 7.60
CA ARG A 263 5.75 17.84 8.37
C ARG A 263 6.78 17.81 9.48
N SER A 264 8.05 18.08 9.16
CA SER A 264 9.18 17.62 9.98
C SER A 264 9.98 18.78 10.60
N THR A 265 10.82 18.49 11.58
CA THR A 265 11.84 19.44 12.07
C THR A 265 12.85 19.77 10.97
N THR A 266 13.54 20.89 11.13
CA THR A 266 14.59 21.30 10.19
C THR A 266 15.74 20.28 10.16
N ASN A 267 16.12 19.71 11.31
CA ASN A 267 17.16 18.68 11.39
C ASN A 267 16.81 17.42 10.59
N ILE A 268 15.56 16.93 10.68
CA ILE A 268 15.11 15.77 9.90
C ILE A 268 15.11 16.08 8.40
N ILE A 269 14.65 17.28 8.00
CA ILE A 269 14.65 17.71 6.60
C ILE A 269 16.07 17.75 6.05
N ASN A 270 16.99 18.39 6.77
CA ASN A 270 18.39 18.47 6.37
C ASN A 270 18.99 17.06 6.23
N ALA A 271 18.71 16.18 7.20
CA ALA A 271 19.23 14.82 7.22
C ALA A 271 18.83 13.99 6.01
N TYR A 272 17.54 13.96 5.64
CA TYR A 272 17.13 13.17 4.46
C TYR A 272 17.49 13.88 3.15
N SER A 273 17.61 15.22 3.15
CA SER A 273 17.93 15.97 1.93
C SER A 273 19.34 15.67 1.44
N THR A 274 20.29 15.38 2.34
CA THR A 274 21.68 15.03 1.96
C THR A 274 21.81 13.69 1.25
N LEU A 275 20.76 12.86 1.22
CA LEU A 275 20.75 11.62 0.46
C LEU A 275 20.82 11.88 -1.05
N PHE A 276 20.34 13.03 -1.52
CA PHE A 276 20.30 13.38 -2.94
C PHE A 276 21.04 14.70 -3.20
N GLU A 277 21.96 14.70 -4.16
CA GLU A 277 22.70 15.91 -4.54
C GLU A 277 21.80 16.98 -5.18
N ASN A 278 20.78 16.54 -5.92
CA ASN A 278 19.78 17.37 -6.57
C ASN A 278 18.48 17.51 -5.75
N HIS A 279 18.57 17.46 -4.42
CA HIS A 279 17.40 17.68 -3.58
C HIS A 279 16.95 19.15 -3.64
N PRO A 280 15.65 19.44 -3.83
CA PRO A 280 15.19 20.82 -3.83
C PRO A 280 15.39 21.48 -2.47
N ASN A 281 15.70 22.77 -2.48
CA ASN A 281 15.74 23.56 -1.25
C ASN A 281 14.31 23.77 -0.73
N LEU A 282 13.99 23.10 0.37
CA LEU A 282 12.68 23.17 1.00
C LEU A 282 12.58 24.35 1.97
N ILE A 283 11.45 25.04 1.94
CA ILE A 283 11.08 26.03 2.94
C ILE A 283 10.29 25.30 4.02
N ASN A 284 10.81 25.26 5.25
CA ASN A 284 10.15 24.58 6.36
C ASN A 284 9.15 25.51 7.08
N GLU A 285 7.86 25.25 6.89
CA GLU A 285 6.76 25.90 7.63
C GLU A 285 6.03 24.91 8.54
N SER A 286 6.71 23.81 8.90
CA SER A 286 6.24 22.90 9.93
C SER A 286 6.08 23.62 11.26
N LYS A 287 5.05 23.27 12.01
CA LYS A 287 4.92 23.69 13.43
C LYS A 287 6.04 23.17 14.33
N TYR A 288 6.85 22.23 13.81
CA TYR A 288 7.99 21.63 14.49
C TYR A 288 9.34 22.19 14.01
N LYS A 289 9.35 23.20 13.12
CA LYS A 289 10.56 23.68 12.45
C LYS A 289 11.67 24.12 13.42
N ASP A 290 11.27 24.68 14.56
CA ASP A 290 12.18 25.23 15.59
C ASP A 290 12.56 24.20 16.67
N ILE A 291 12.04 22.96 16.60
CA ILE A 291 12.43 21.90 17.54
C ILE A 291 13.79 21.36 17.16
N ASP A 292 14.79 21.63 18.00
CA ASP A 292 16.19 21.20 17.80
C ASP A 292 16.46 19.80 18.38
N ASN A 293 15.64 18.82 17.99
CA ASN A 293 15.94 17.42 18.29
C ASN A 293 17.02 16.94 17.31
N LYS A 294 18.18 16.53 17.84
CA LYS A 294 19.21 15.87 17.05
C LYS A 294 18.75 14.47 16.64
N LEU A 295 19.21 14.03 15.47
CA LEU A 295 19.05 12.64 15.07
C LEU A 295 19.81 11.73 16.05
N ILE A 296 19.16 10.66 16.48
CA ILE A 296 19.77 9.68 17.37
C ILE A 296 20.31 8.54 16.50
N LEU A 297 21.63 8.41 16.46
CA LEU A 297 22.33 7.27 15.87
C LEU A 297 22.73 6.35 17.00
N GLN A 298 22.20 5.12 17.01
CA GLN A 298 22.49 4.15 18.06
C GLN A 298 23.00 2.85 17.46
N GLU A 299 24.15 2.42 17.94
CA GLU A 299 24.69 1.10 17.62
C GLU A 299 23.98 0.01 18.45
N THR A 300 23.61 -1.10 17.81
CA THR A 300 23.00 -2.29 18.40
C THR A 300 23.71 -3.57 17.95
N THR A 301 23.61 -4.61 18.78
CA THR A 301 23.97 -5.99 18.43
C THR A 301 22.70 -6.80 18.18
N ASN A 302 22.80 -7.97 17.55
CA ASN A 302 21.65 -8.85 17.36
C ASN A 302 20.95 -9.18 18.70
N ASP A 303 21.73 -9.35 19.77
CA ASP A 303 21.21 -9.74 21.08
C ASP A 303 20.48 -8.60 21.81
N ASN A 304 20.95 -7.36 21.65
CA ASN A 304 20.38 -6.21 22.38
C ASN A 304 19.39 -5.37 21.56
N ASN A 305 19.21 -5.66 20.26
CA ASN A 305 18.44 -4.82 19.35
C ASN A 305 16.99 -4.63 19.82
N ASN A 306 16.29 -5.72 20.13
CA ASN A 306 14.89 -5.67 20.57
C ASN A 306 14.74 -4.95 21.92
N ALA A 307 15.65 -5.18 22.86
CA ALA A 307 15.67 -4.50 24.15
C ALA A 307 15.95 -2.99 24.00
N THR A 308 16.79 -2.61 23.04
CA THR A 308 17.09 -1.21 22.71
C THR A 308 15.86 -0.52 22.11
N ILE A 309 15.17 -1.16 21.17
CA ILE A 309 13.91 -0.66 20.60
C ILE A 309 12.88 -0.45 21.71
N GLU A 310 12.69 -1.44 22.59
CA GLU A 310 11.76 -1.33 23.72
C GLU A 310 12.12 -0.19 24.66
N THR A 311 13.42 0.02 24.93
CA THR A 311 13.90 1.13 25.76
C THR A 311 13.53 2.48 25.16
N TYR A 312 13.72 2.66 23.85
CA TYR A 312 13.32 3.88 23.16
C TYR A 312 11.80 4.06 23.12
N VAL A 313 11.04 3.00 22.82
CA VAL A 313 9.57 3.03 22.87
C VAL A 313 9.09 3.49 24.24
N LYS A 314 9.61 2.88 25.31
CA LYS A 314 9.29 3.25 26.69
C LYS A 314 9.63 4.71 26.97
N HIS A 315 10.81 5.17 26.55
CA HIS A 315 11.22 6.56 26.73
C HIS A 315 10.29 7.56 26.01
N LEU A 316 9.92 7.26 24.76
CA LEU A 316 9.01 8.08 23.95
C LEU A 316 7.62 8.19 24.58
N ILE A 317 7.12 7.11 25.19
CA ILE A 317 5.83 7.10 25.89
C ILE A 317 5.92 7.82 27.23
N GLU A 318 6.87 7.43 28.10
CA GLU A 318 6.91 7.89 29.49
C GLU A 318 7.44 9.32 29.62
N LYS A 319 8.51 9.65 28.89
CA LYS A 319 9.17 10.96 28.92
C LYS A 319 8.69 11.85 27.78
N GLY A 320 8.62 11.31 26.56
CA GLY A 320 8.14 12.04 25.39
C GLY A 320 6.63 12.30 25.41
N LYS A 321 5.87 11.59 26.26
CA LYS A 321 4.39 11.68 26.34
C LYS A 321 3.71 11.46 24.99
N LEU A 322 4.34 10.68 24.11
CA LEU A 322 3.78 10.38 22.79
C LEU A 322 2.67 9.34 22.91
N PRO A 323 1.51 9.57 22.26
CA PRO A 323 0.52 8.52 22.05
C PRO A 323 1.13 7.34 21.28
N LEU A 324 0.67 6.12 21.55
CA LEU A 324 1.16 4.91 20.86
C LEU A 324 1.06 5.03 19.33
N SER A 325 -0.05 5.59 18.83
CA SER A 325 -0.31 5.81 17.40
C SER A 325 0.65 6.77 16.71
N GLU A 326 1.44 7.52 17.47
CA GLU A 326 2.42 8.48 16.95
C GLU A 326 3.85 7.94 17.00
N ILE A 327 4.02 6.66 17.32
CA ILE A 327 5.30 5.95 17.34
C ILE A 327 5.28 4.87 16.26
N ALA A 328 6.31 4.85 15.41
CA ALA A 328 6.53 3.77 14.46
C ALA A 328 7.93 3.17 14.58
N VAL A 329 8.01 1.85 14.41
CA VAL A 329 9.24 1.09 14.22
C VAL A 329 9.22 0.53 12.80
N LEU A 330 10.14 0.97 11.96
CA LEU A 330 10.19 0.58 10.55
C LEU A 330 11.45 -0.24 10.27
N THR A 331 11.28 -1.33 9.52
CA THR A 331 12.37 -2.25 9.17
C THR A 331 12.52 -2.37 7.65
N THR A 332 13.64 -2.92 7.19
CA THR A 332 13.80 -3.28 5.77
C THR A 332 13.09 -4.58 5.41
N SER A 333 13.05 -5.54 6.34
CA SER A 333 12.50 -6.88 6.10
C SER A 333 11.24 -7.17 6.92
N TRP A 334 10.35 -7.97 6.34
CA TRP A 334 9.15 -8.49 7.03
C TRP A 334 9.53 -9.29 8.28
N ARG A 335 10.58 -10.12 8.18
CA ARG A 335 11.08 -10.97 9.25
C ARG A 335 11.46 -10.16 10.49
N ASP A 336 12.21 -9.08 10.32
CA ASP A 336 12.59 -8.20 11.43
C ASP A 336 11.35 -7.55 12.07
N ALA A 337 10.42 -7.04 11.25
CA ALA A 337 9.19 -6.43 11.75
C ALA A 337 8.37 -7.44 12.56
N TYR A 338 8.24 -8.67 12.07
CA TYR A 338 7.53 -9.75 12.75
C TYR A 338 8.09 -10.04 14.15
N PHE A 339 9.41 -10.23 14.27
CA PHE A 339 10.03 -10.52 15.56
C PHE A 339 9.97 -9.33 16.52
N ILE A 340 10.14 -8.10 16.03
CA ILE A 340 10.01 -6.89 16.85
C ILE A 340 8.58 -6.74 17.36
N SER A 341 7.57 -6.93 16.50
CA SER A 341 6.17 -6.89 16.93
C SER A 341 5.87 -7.93 17.98
N ARG A 342 6.35 -9.17 17.79
CA ARG A 342 6.14 -10.27 18.73
C ARG A 342 6.79 -9.98 20.09
N HIS A 343 7.94 -9.30 20.10
CA HIS A 343 8.59 -8.80 21.32
C HIS A 343 7.77 -7.70 22.00
N LEU A 344 7.41 -6.64 21.28
CA LEU A 344 6.77 -5.46 21.85
C LEU A 344 5.31 -5.68 22.25
N ARG A 345 4.54 -6.54 21.55
CA ARG A 345 3.11 -6.76 21.82
C ARG A 345 2.79 -7.41 23.17
N ARG A 346 3.82 -7.88 23.88
CA ARG A 346 3.70 -8.34 25.27
C ARG A 346 3.36 -7.20 26.22
N ASN A 347 3.89 -6.01 25.93
CA ASN A 347 3.82 -4.84 26.82
C ASN A 347 3.04 -3.68 26.20
N TYR A 348 2.89 -3.65 24.88
CA TYR A 348 2.28 -2.53 24.16
C TYR A 348 1.21 -2.99 23.17
N HIS A 349 0.28 -2.10 22.86
CA HIS A 349 -0.64 -2.30 21.74
C HIS A 349 0.11 -2.05 20.42
N ILE A 350 0.19 -3.06 19.56
CA ILE A 350 0.93 -3.01 18.28
C ILE A 350 -0.04 -3.06 17.10
N VAL A 351 0.29 -2.31 16.05
CA VAL A 351 -0.41 -2.33 14.77
C VAL A 351 0.59 -2.65 13.67
N GLY A 352 0.23 -3.54 12.74
CA GLY A 352 1.07 -3.89 11.60
C GLY A 352 1.49 -5.35 11.59
N LEU A 353 2.61 -5.63 10.94
CA LEU A 353 3.13 -6.99 10.73
C LEU A 353 3.44 -7.69 12.05
N GLY A 354 3.01 -8.94 12.22
CA GLY A 354 3.29 -9.73 13.43
C GLY A 354 2.56 -9.26 14.70
N ALA A 355 1.58 -8.36 14.57
CA ALA A 355 0.78 -7.92 15.72
C ALA A 355 -0.18 -9.03 16.23
N LEU A 356 -0.76 -9.82 15.32
CA LEU A 356 -1.75 -10.87 15.60
C LEU A 356 -1.12 -12.20 16.05
N PRO A 357 -1.80 -13.02 16.87
CA PRO A 357 -1.27 -14.29 17.40
C PRO A 357 -1.13 -15.40 16.36
N HIS A 358 -1.41 -15.08 15.10
CA HIS A 358 -1.32 -15.97 13.97
C HIS A 358 -0.81 -15.16 12.76
N ARG A 359 -0.30 -15.87 11.75
CA ARG A 359 0.01 -15.24 10.45
C ARG A 359 -1.26 -14.72 9.79
N SER A 360 -1.16 -13.69 8.95
CA SER A 360 -2.33 -13.15 8.24
C SER A 360 -2.95 -14.24 7.37
N VAL A 361 -4.27 -14.40 7.47
CA VAL A 361 -5.07 -15.23 6.57
C VAL A 361 -5.66 -14.30 5.51
N ASN A 362 -5.54 -14.66 4.23
CA ASN A 362 -6.03 -13.83 3.14
C ASN A 362 -7.37 -14.37 2.62
N SER A 363 -8.46 -14.03 3.31
CA SER A 363 -9.81 -14.38 2.88
C SER A 363 -10.78 -13.20 3.00
N SER A 364 -11.92 -13.24 2.29
CA SER A 364 -12.99 -12.26 2.51
C SER A 364 -13.57 -12.33 3.92
N THR A 365 -13.63 -13.52 4.54
CA THR A 365 -14.07 -13.67 5.93
C THR A 365 -13.17 -12.87 6.86
N PHE A 366 -11.84 -13.03 6.74
CA PHE A 366 -10.89 -12.31 7.57
C PHE A 366 -10.91 -10.79 7.30
N SER A 367 -11.07 -10.39 6.03
CA SER A 367 -11.24 -8.98 5.64
C SER A 367 -12.51 -8.37 6.27
N LEU A 368 -13.60 -9.14 6.33
CA LEU A 368 -14.84 -8.75 6.97
C LEU A 368 -14.69 -8.67 8.51
N ILE A 369 -14.04 -9.64 9.15
CA ILE A 369 -13.72 -9.58 10.60
C ILE A 369 -12.94 -8.30 10.89
N ARG A 370 -11.89 -7.99 10.11
CA ARG A 370 -11.10 -6.77 10.26
C ARG A 370 -11.94 -5.49 10.12
N ALA A 371 -12.83 -5.45 9.12
CA ALA A 371 -13.74 -4.32 8.92
C ALA A 371 -14.68 -4.13 10.12
N ILE A 372 -15.21 -5.22 10.66
CA ILE A 372 -16.07 -5.21 11.85
C ILE A 372 -15.29 -4.77 13.08
N SER A 373 -14.09 -5.31 13.34
CA SER A 373 -13.24 -4.90 14.46
C SER A 373 -12.90 -3.40 14.43
N LYS A 374 -12.74 -2.82 13.23
CA LYS A 374 -12.55 -1.37 13.04
C LYS A 374 -13.83 -0.57 13.32
N PHE A 375 -14.99 -1.12 13.00
CA PHE A 375 -16.29 -0.51 13.30
C PHE A 375 -16.58 -0.56 14.81
N THR A 376 -16.39 -1.70 15.48
CA THR A 376 -16.62 -1.84 16.93
C THR A 376 -15.75 -0.88 17.74
N ASN A 377 -14.48 -0.72 17.35
CA ASN A 377 -13.56 0.24 17.99
C ASN A 377 -13.80 1.71 17.63
N SER A 378 -14.46 1.98 16.50
CA SER A 378 -14.72 3.35 16.02
C SER A 378 -16.04 3.38 15.24
N PRO A 379 -17.20 3.45 15.92
CA PRO A 379 -18.51 3.34 15.29
C PRO A 379 -18.87 4.62 14.54
N ARG A 380 -18.36 4.74 13.31
CA ARG A 380 -18.60 5.86 12.39
C ARG A 380 -19.31 5.35 11.14
N VAL A 381 -20.15 6.18 10.53
CA VAL A 381 -20.83 5.87 9.25
C VAL A 381 -19.85 5.36 8.19
N ARG A 382 -18.64 5.93 8.12
CA ARG A 382 -17.59 5.48 7.20
C ARG A 382 -17.19 4.01 7.42
N ASN A 383 -17.05 3.59 8.69
CA ASN A 383 -16.59 2.25 9.02
C ASN A 383 -17.74 1.25 8.78
N LEU A 384 -18.98 1.67 8.99
CA LEU A 384 -20.16 0.87 8.62
C LEU A 384 -20.24 0.65 7.09
N LYS A 385 -19.96 1.68 6.29
CA LYS A 385 -19.87 1.54 4.82
C LYS A 385 -18.77 0.55 4.41
N ILE A 386 -17.63 0.55 5.11
CA ILE A 386 -16.55 -0.43 4.88
C ILE A 386 -17.02 -1.86 5.23
N VAL A 387 -17.73 -2.04 6.35
CA VAL A 387 -18.33 -3.34 6.71
C VAL A 387 -19.27 -3.80 5.61
N ARG A 388 -20.20 -2.95 5.16
CA ARG A 388 -21.13 -3.27 4.07
C ARG A 388 -20.41 -3.67 2.77
N ARG A 389 -19.38 -2.93 2.36
CA ARG A 389 -18.56 -3.25 1.18
C ARG A 389 -17.88 -4.62 1.30
N ASN A 390 -17.36 -4.95 2.49
CA ASN A 390 -16.74 -6.25 2.73
C ASN A 390 -17.78 -7.38 2.74
N ILE A 391 -19.01 -7.12 3.21
CA ILE A 391 -20.11 -8.08 3.12
C ILE A 391 -20.47 -8.37 1.66
N GLU A 392 -20.60 -7.34 0.84
CA GLU A 392 -20.86 -7.50 -0.59
C GLU A 392 -19.75 -8.29 -1.28
N PHE A 393 -18.48 -7.97 -0.99
CA PHE A 393 -17.33 -8.69 -1.52
C PHE A 393 -17.31 -10.16 -1.06
N HIS A 394 -17.55 -10.39 0.23
CA HIS A 394 -17.63 -11.72 0.82
C HIS A 394 -18.75 -12.58 0.22
N ALA A 395 -19.90 -11.96 -0.07
CA ALA A 395 -21.00 -12.61 -0.78
C ALA A 395 -20.59 -13.07 -2.18
N LEU A 396 -19.95 -12.16 -2.93
CA LEU A 396 -19.52 -12.40 -4.31
C LEU A 396 -18.47 -13.51 -4.39
N GLU A 397 -17.48 -13.52 -3.50
CA GLU A 397 -16.47 -14.59 -3.45
C GLU A 397 -17.09 -15.96 -3.16
N ASN A 398 -18.14 -15.99 -2.33
CA ASN A 398 -18.88 -17.22 -2.02
C ASN A 398 -20.01 -17.52 -3.02
N ASN A 399 -20.00 -16.89 -4.21
CA ASN A 399 -20.95 -17.09 -5.32
C ASN A 399 -22.43 -16.73 -4.99
N PHE A 400 -22.66 -15.81 -4.07
CA PHE A 400 -24.00 -15.30 -3.77
C PHE A 400 -24.26 -13.99 -4.51
N LEU A 401 -25.34 -13.95 -5.30
CA LEU A 401 -25.89 -12.71 -5.85
C LEU A 401 -26.83 -12.12 -4.79
N THR A 402 -26.45 -10.97 -4.23
CA THR A 402 -27.22 -10.30 -3.17
C THR A 402 -27.96 -9.09 -3.72
N ASP A 403 -29.17 -8.87 -3.22
CA ASP A 403 -29.90 -7.63 -3.44
C ASP A 403 -29.65 -6.62 -2.31
N GLU A 404 -30.06 -5.36 -2.52
CA GLU A 404 -29.90 -4.27 -1.55
C GLU A 404 -30.56 -4.55 -0.19
N LYS A 405 -31.66 -5.32 -0.17
CA LYS A 405 -32.36 -5.66 1.09
C LYS A 405 -31.57 -6.70 1.86
N GLU A 406 -31.04 -7.71 1.19
CA GLU A 406 -30.23 -8.77 1.77
C GLU A 406 -28.91 -8.24 2.32
N LEU A 407 -28.20 -7.39 1.55
CA LEU A 407 -26.99 -6.72 2.03
C LEU A 407 -27.25 -5.89 3.28
N THR A 408 -28.37 -5.19 3.32
CA THR A 408 -28.79 -4.41 4.49
C THR A 408 -29.11 -5.33 5.68
N PHE A 409 -29.80 -6.44 5.44
CA PHE A 409 -30.10 -7.43 6.47
C PHE A 409 -28.83 -8.06 7.06
N TRP A 410 -27.89 -8.51 6.23
CA TRP A 410 -26.62 -9.08 6.70
C TRP A 410 -25.78 -8.05 7.45
N THR A 411 -25.67 -6.83 6.93
CA THR A 411 -24.94 -5.74 7.59
C THR A 411 -25.49 -5.48 8.99
N ASN A 412 -26.82 -5.31 9.11
CA ASN A 412 -27.44 -5.05 10.41
C ASN A 412 -27.34 -6.26 11.34
N SER A 413 -27.54 -7.47 10.83
CA SER A 413 -27.54 -8.70 11.62
C SER A 413 -26.17 -9.00 12.21
N ILE A 414 -25.10 -8.88 11.40
CA ILE A 414 -23.75 -9.20 11.85
C ILE A 414 -23.26 -8.19 12.88
N VAL A 415 -23.47 -6.90 12.61
CA VAL A 415 -23.08 -5.81 13.52
C VAL A 415 -23.82 -5.95 14.85
N SER A 416 -25.15 -6.14 14.83
CA SER A 416 -25.97 -6.23 16.05
C SER A 416 -25.63 -7.45 16.90
N ARG A 417 -25.24 -8.58 16.29
CA ARG A 417 -24.88 -9.80 17.02
C ARG A 417 -23.51 -9.68 17.66
N ILE A 418 -22.53 -9.16 16.92
CA ILE A 418 -21.16 -8.98 17.41
C ILE A 418 -21.10 -7.91 18.50
N GLU A 419 -21.92 -6.85 18.43
CA GLU A 419 -22.01 -5.84 19.49
C GLU A 419 -22.51 -6.42 20.82
N ARG A 420 -23.28 -7.51 20.79
CA ARG A 420 -23.81 -8.19 21.99
C ARG A 420 -22.89 -9.30 22.51
N MET A 421 -21.85 -9.65 21.76
CA MET A 421 -20.90 -10.70 22.11
C MET A 421 -20.06 -10.28 23.32
N ASN A 422 -19.78 -11.21 24.23
CA ASN A 422 -18.83 -10.95 25.32
C ASN A 422 -17.40 -11.00 24.77
N THR A 423 -16.70 -9.87 24.79
CA THR A 423 -15.33 -9.79 24.24
C THR A 423 -14.23 -10.16 25.25
N ASN A 424 -14.58 -10.36 26.52
CA ASN A 424 -13.61 -10.67 27.59
C ASN A 424 -13.37 -12.18 27.77
N ILE A 425 -13.78 -12.99 26.79
CA ILE A 425 -13.55 -14.44 26.75
C ILE A 425 -12.23 -14.78 26.04
N PRO A 426 -11.67 -15.98 26.27
CA PRO A 426 -10.52 -16.48 25.53
C PRO A 426 -10.71 -16.42 24.01
N LEU A 427 -9.65 -16.11 23.27
CA LEU A 427 -9.73 -15.87 21.82
C LEU A 427 -10.31 -17.06 21.04
N ILE A 428 -9.89 -18.30 21.32
CA ILE A 428 -10.35 -19.49 20.59
C ILE A 428 -11.85 -19.72 20.79
N GLU A 429 -12.34 -19.55 22.01
CA GLU A 429 -13.78 -19.63 22.32
C GLU A 429 -14.56 -18.56 21.53
N GLY A 430 -14.05 -17.34 21.50
CA GLY A 430 -14.70 -16.27 20.77
C GLY A 430 -14.64 -16.38 19.25
N LEU A 431 -13.55 -16.91 18.68
CA LEU A 431 -13.50 -17.21 17.23
C LEU A 431 -14.52 -18.28 16.86
N THR A 432 -14.74 -19.27 17.74
CA THR A 432 -15.80 -20.28 17.57
C THR A 432 -17.19 -19.65 17.62
N GLU A 433 -17.45 -18.72 18.56
CA GLU A 433 -18.71 -17.97 18.62
C GLU A 433 -18.91 -17.10 17.36
N LEU A 434 -17.86 -16.44 16.88
CA LEU A 434 -17.91 -15.66 15.64
C LEU A 434 -18.23 -16.55 14.43
N ASN A 435 -17.61 -17.73 14.30
CA ASN A 435 -17.93 -18.69 13.25
C ASN A 435 -19.43 -19.03 13.26
N ASN A 436 -19.99 -19.32 14.43
CA ASN A 436 -21.43 -19.59 14.58
C ASN A 436 -22.30 -18.39 14.19
N ILE A 437 -21.89 -17.16 14.54
CA ILE A 437 -22.60 -15.93 14.14
C ILE A 437 -22.59 -15.79 12.62
N PHE A 438 -21.42 -15.91 11.98
CA PHE A 438 -21.25 -15.80 10.53
C PHE A 438 -22.09 -16.85 9.79
N ASN A 439 -21.96 -18.13 10.17
CA ASN A 439 -22.75 -19.23 9.59
C ASN A 439 -24.26 -18.98 9.70
N SER A 440 -24.69 -18.46 10.86
CA SER A 440 -26.11 -18.17 11.10
C SER A 440 -26.64 -16.97 10.30
N VAL A 441 -25.81 -15.95 10.06
CA VAL A 441 -26.19 -14.74 9.31
C VAL A 441 -26.22 -15.02 7.81
N PHE A 442 -25.15 -15.62 7.28
CA PHE A 442 -24.94 -15.80 5.84
C PHE A 442 -25.50 -17.12 5.28
N LYS A 443 -25.81 -18.09 6.14
CA LYS A 443 -26.39 -19.40 5.76
C LYS A 443 -25.44 -20.31 4.96
N PHE A 444 -24.13 -20.15 5.13
CA PHE A 444 -23.10 -21.07 4.64
C PHE A 444 -21.96 -21.18 5.65
N ASN A 445 -21.10 -22.20 5.50
CA ASN A 445 -20.01 -22.49 6.44
C ASN A 445 -18.76 -21.63 6.16
N HIS A 446 -18.07 -21.18 7.20
CA HIS A 446 -16.85 -20.37 7.12
C HIS A 446 -15.66 -21.12 7.73
N SER A 447 -15.01 -21.99 6.95
CA SER A 447 -13.83 -22.77 7.39
C SER A 447 -12.63 -21.90 7.78
N ASP A 448 -12.56 -20.66 7.31
CA ASP A 448 -11.48 -19.72 7.63
C ASP A 448 -11.32 -19.48 9.14
N PHE A 449 -12.39 -19.60 9.93
CA PHE A 449 -12.30 -19.50 11.38
C PHE A 449 -11.50 -20.66 11.98
N ASP A 450 -11.69 -21.86 11.46
CA ASP A 450 -10.99 -23.06 11.91
C ASP A 450 -9.50 -22.96 11.54
N GLU A 451 -9.18 -22.50 10.31
CA GLU A 451 -7.81 -22.20 9.90
C GLU A 451 -7.14 -21.17 10.82
N ILE A 452 -7.82 -20.07 11.15
CA ILE A 452 -7.28 -19.06 12.07
C ILE A 452 -6.99 -19.67 13.45
N ILE A 453 -7.89 -20.52 13.96
CA ILE A 453 -7.72 -21.19 15.26
C ILE A 453 -6.49 -22.11 15.23
N GLU A 454 -6.32 -22.90 14.19
CA GLU A 454 -5.17 -23.82 14.03
C GLU A 454 -3.82 -23.08 13.92
N LEU A 455 -3.82 -21.84 13.42
CA LEU A 455 -2.62 -21.02 13.32
C LEU A 455 -2.20 -20.32 14.63
N ILE A 456 -3.06 -20.34 15.65
CA ILE A 456 -2.74 -19.76 16.97
C ILE A 456 -2.03 -20.83 17.80
N SER A 457 -0.79 -20.56 18.21
CA SER A 457 -0.04 -21.52 19.02
C SER A 457 -0.57 -21.62 20.45
N ASP A 458 -0.43 -22.81 21.05
CA ASP A 458 -0.80 -23.07 22.46
C ASP A 458 -0.08 -22.15 23.45
N GLU A 459 1.13 -21.69 23.12
CA GLU A 459 1.88 -20.73 23.92
C GLU A 459 1.25 -19.33 23.89
N GLU A 460 0.67 -18.93 22.76
CA GLU A 460 0.11 -17.60 22.58
C GLU A 460 -1.34 -17.51 23.03
N ALA A 461 -2.15 -18.56 22.78
CA ALA A 461 -3.58 -18.59 23.04
C ALA A 461 -4.01 -18.06 24.43
N PRO A 462 -3.35 -18.42 25.55
CA PRO A 462 -3.76 -17.97 26.89
C PRO A 462 -3.64 -16.46 27.11
N SER A 463 -2.85 -15.76 26.30
CA SER A 463 -2.59 -14.32 26.43
C SER A 463 -3.52 -13.43 25.60
N TRP A 464 -4.51 -14.04 24.92
CA TRP A 464 -5.42 -13.35 24.02
C TRP A 464 -6.89 -13.52 24.40
N THR A 465 -7.59 -12.40 24.41
CA THR A 465 -9.04 -12.31 24.45
C THR A 465 -9.57 -11.79 23.12
N VAL A 466 -10.87 -11.94 22.89
CA VAL A 466 -11.54 -11.36 21.70
C VAL A 466 -11.38 -9.83 21.68
N GLU A 467 -11.47 -9.17 22.83
CA GLU A 467 -11.27 -7.72 22.95
C GLU A 467 -9.88 -7.32 22.46
N LYS A 468 -8.82 -7.96 22.99
CA LYS A 468 -7.44 -7.69 22.57
C LYS A 468 -7.25 -7.96 21.07
N TYR A 469 -7.84 -9.04 20.58
CA TYR A 469 -7.80 -9.40 19.16
C TYR A 469 -8.47 -8.33 18.29
N PHE A 470 -9.71 -7.93 18.59
CA PHE A 470 -10.41 -6.88 17.85
C PHE A 470 -9.71 -5.54 17.91
N ASN A 471 -9.19 -5.15 19.07
CA ASN A 471 -8.41 -3.93 19.21
C ASN A 471 -7.17 -3.97 18.31
N THR A 472 -6.50 -5.12 18.21
CA THR A 472 -5.32 -5.31 17.35
C THR A 472 -5.69 -5.30 15.87
N LEU A 473 -6.74 -6.04 15.47
CA LEU A 473 -7.23 -6.07 14.09
C LEU A 473 -7.73 -4.71 13.61
N SER A 474 -8.30 -3.90 14.50
CA SER A 474 -8.80 -2.57 14.14
C SER A 474 -7.71 -1.69 13.53
N GLY A 475 -6.45 -1.91 13.93
CA GLY A 475 -5.30 -1.11 13.53
C GLY A 475 -5.32 0.31 14.12
N ILE A 476 -6.05 0.54 15.21
CA ILE A 476 -6.22 1.86 15.83
C ILE A 476 -5.40 1.95 17.13
N ASN A 477 -4.87 3.15 17.43
CA ASN A 477 -4.26 3.52 18.72
C ASN A 477 -3.06 2.68 19.19
N GLY A 478 -2.30 2.04 18.29
CA GLY A 478 -1.12 1.24 18.65
C GLY A 478 0.17 1.71 17.98
N ILE A 479 1.30 1.22 18.48
CA ILE A 479 2.63 1.45 17.89
C ILE A 479 2.67 0.73 16.56
N THR A 480 3.01 1.46 15.50
CA THR A 480 3.09 0.85 14.17
C THR A 480 4.41 0.14 13.98
N VAL A 481 4.39 -1.16 13.66
CA VAL A 481 5.59 -1.94 13.33
C VAL A 481 5.41 -2.56 11.95
N ASN A 482 6.17 -2.09 10.97
CA ASN A 482 6.01 -2.46 9.55
C ASN A 482 7.35 -2.37 8.80
N THR A 483 7.36 -2.81 7.54
CA THR A 483 8.46 -2.48 6.63
C THR A 483 8.40 -1.01 6.21
N ILE A 484 9.53 -0.44 5.79
CA ILE A 484 9.59 0.93 5.25
C ILE A 484 8.64 1.08 4.05
N HIS A 485 8.54 0.07 3.17
CA HIS A 485 7.61 0.08 2.04
C HIS A 485 6.15 0.28 2.47
N GLN A 486 5.70 -0.45 3.49
CA GLN A 486 4.33 -0.34 4.02
C GLN A 486 4.07 0.95 4.80
N SER A 487 5.10 1.74 5.09
CA SER A 487 4.96 3.04 5.76
C SER A 487 4.70 4.21 4.79
N LYS A 488 4.77 3.97 3.47
CA LYS A 488 4.53 5.01 2.47
C LYS A 488 3.13 5.61 2.62
N GLY A 489 3.04 6.93 2.47
CA GLY A 489 1.83 7.71 2.77
C GLY A 489 1.59 8.01 4.26
N LEU A 490 2.18 7.27 5.20
CA LEU A 490 1.98 7.46 6.64
C LEU A 490 2.98 8.48 7.23
N GLU A 491 2.71 8.94 8.46
CA GLU A 491 3.57 9.88 9.19
C GLU A 491 3.35 9.81 10.70
N TYR A 492 4.42 9.98 11.49
CA TYR A 492 4.43 9.75 12.95
C TYR A 492 5.23 10.84 13.68
N GLN A 493 4.88 11.17 14.93
CA GLN A 493 5.75 12.04 15.76
C GLN A 493 7.17 11.47 15.85
N SER A 494 7.30 10.17 16.08
CA SER A 494 8.59 9.48 16.23
C SER A 494 8.69 8.26 15.35
N VAL A 495 9.85 8.09 14.72
CA VAL A 495 10.19 6.91 13.90
C VAL A 495 11.51 6.33 14.37
N ILE A 496 11.51 5.02 14.63
CA ILE A 496 12.70 4.20 14.85
C ILE A 496 12.94 3.40 13.56
N LEU A 497 13.99 3.74 12.81
CA LEU A 497 14.43 2.93 11.67
C LEU A 497 15.41 1.87 12.15
N ASN A 498 15.01 0.61 12.06
CA ASN A 498 15.81 -0.53 12.48
C ASN A 498 16.57 -1.15 11.31
N GLY A 499 17.85 -1.45 11.53
CA GLY A 499 18.67 -2.18 10.58
C GLY A 499 19.24 -1.31 9.45
N VAL A 500 19.64 -0.07 9.76
CA VAL A 500 20.28 0.86 8.83
C VAL A 500 21.77 0.49 8.64
N ASN A 501 21.99 -0.72 8.13
CA ASN A 501 23.29 -1.40 8.06
C ASN A 501 23.77 -1.55 6.62
N GLU A 502 25.07 -1.71 6.44
CA GLU A 502 25.62 -2.14 5.15
C GLU A 502 24.96 -3.45 4.70
N GLY A 503 24.69 -3.57 3.39
CA GLY A 503 24.00 -4.67 2.70
C GLY A 503 22.56 -4.95 3.15
N ARG A 504 21.98 -4.08 4.00
CA ARG A 504 20.52 -3.98 4.19
C ARG A 504 19.97 -2.72 3.53
N ILE A 505 20.65 -1.59 3.71
CA ILE A 505 20.36 -0.32 3.03
C ILE A 505 21.69 0.29 2.58
N PRO A 506 22.05 0.24 1.28
CA PRO A 506 21.38 -0.52 0.22
C PRO A 506 21.43 -2.04 0.45
N TYR A 507 20.47 -2.77 -0.11
CA TYR A 507 20.43 -4.23 -0.04
C TYR A 507 21.52 -4.82 -0.95
N GLN A 508 22.18 -5.88 -0.46
CA GLN A 508 23.11 -6.69 -1.23
C GLN A 508 22.81 -8.15 -0.98
N VAL A 509 22.79 -8.94 -2.04
CA VAL A 509 22.65 -10.39 -1.94
C VAL A 509 23.90 -10.96 -1.27
N TRP A 510 23.69 -11.91 -0.36
CA TRP A 510 24.76 -12.67 0.26
C TRP A 510 25.00 -13.93 -0.57
N ASN A 511 26.19 -14.06 -1.14
CA ASN A 511 26.59 -15.23 -1.89
C ASN A 511 27.17 -16.27 -0.92
N TRP A 512 26.47 -17.40 -0.77
CA TRP A 512 26.83 -18.43 0.21
C TRP A 512 28.09 -19.22 -0.18
N ASP A 513 28.35 -19.37 -1.48
CA ASP A 513 29.50 -20.12 -2.00
C ASP A 513 30.82 -19.37 -1.77
N THR A 514 30.81 -18.07 -2.04
CA THR A 514 31.98 -17.21 -1.89
C THR A 514 32.09 -16.62 -0.47
N GLN A 515 31.03 -16.72 0.33
CA GLN A 515 30.89 -16.04 1.64
C GLN A 515 31.14 -14.52 1.55
N THR A 516 30.73 -13.92 0.44
CA THR A 516 30.86 -12.48 0.21
C THR A 516 29.53 -11.88 -0.23
N ARG A 517 29.43 -10.55 -0.14
CA ARG A 517 28.30 -9.82 -0.71
C ARG A 517 28.59 -9.47 -2.15
N GLU A 518 27.54 -9.53 -2.96
CA GLU A 518 27.63 -9.07 -4.33
C GLU A 518 28.00 -7.58 -4.41
N PRO A 519 28.70 -7.17 -5.49
CA PRO A 519 29.01 -5.76 -5.72
C PRO A 519 27.74 -4.92 -5.73
N LEU A 520 27.82 -3.72 -5.16
CA LEU A 520 26.72 -2.76 -5.25
C LEU A 520 26.56 -2.26 -6.67
N THR A 521 25.41 -2.54 -7.28
CA THR A 521 25.00 -1.91 -8.53
C THR A 521 24.50 -0.48 -8.28
N GLU A 522 24.47 0.35 -9.32
CA GLU A 522 23.87 1.70 -9.24
C GLU A 522 22.39 1.63 -8.86
N GLU A 523 21.67 0.63 -9.36
CA GLU A 523 20.26 0.39 -9.03
C GLU A 523 20.07 0.07 -7.55
N ASN A 524 20.90 -0.81 -6.97
CA ASN A 524 20.82 -1.12 -5.54
C ASN A 524 21.08 0.13 -4.68
N LEU A 525 22.04 0.96 -5.10
CA LEU A 525 22.36 2.22 -4.43
C LEU A 525 21.19 3.21 -4.49
N GLU A 526 20.55 3.37 -5.65
CA GLU A 526 19.37 4.24 -5.80
C GLU A 526 18.19 3.72 -4.98
N ASN A 527 17.86 2.43 -5.09
CA ASN A 527 16.77 1.81 -4.35
C ASN A 527 16.98 1.94 -2.83
N GLY A 528 18.19 1.67 -2.34
CA GLY A 528 18.54 1.83 -0.93
C GLY A 528 18.44 3.27 -0.45
N ARG A 529 18.92 4.23 -1.25
CA ARG A 529 18.86 5.67 -0.95
C ARG A 529 17.41 6.16 -0.86
N THR A 530 16.58 5.80 -1.83
CA THR A 530 15.16 6.17 -1.89
C THR A 530 14.37 5.51 -0.76
N LEU A 531 14.66 4.25 -0.43
CA LEU A 531 14.05 3.57 0.71
C LEU A 531 14.36 4.29 2.03
N LEU A 532 15.63 4.65 2.26
CA LEU A 532 16.03 5.40 3.45
C LEU A 532 15.38 6.78 3.51
N TYR A 533 15.31 7.49 2.38
CA TYR A 533 14.62 8.77 2.25
C TYR A 533 13.14 8.68 2.63
N VAL A 534 12.42 7.66 2.15
CA VAL A 534 11.03 7.40 2.52
C VAL A 534 10.92 7.17 4.02
N GLY A 535 11.74 6.27 4.59
CA GLY A 535 11.72 5.93 6.02
C GLY A 535 11.97 7.14 6.93
N MET A 536 13.01 7.93 6.63
CA MET A 536 13.35 9.12 7.42
C MET A 536 12.26 10.19 7.34
N SER A 537 11.71 10.40 6.14
CA SER A 537 10.68 11.42 5.90
C SER A 537 9.29 11.10 6.49
N ARG A 538 9.13 9.93 7.12
CA ARG A 538 7.92 9.58 7.89
C ARG A 538 7.91 10.27 9.27
N SER A 539 9.06 10.68 9.79
CA SER A 539 9.17 11.29 11.12
C SER A 539 8.86 12.79 11.12
N LYS A 540 8.08 13.24 12.10
CA LYS A 540 7.78 14.66 12.34
C LYS A 540 8.79 15.31 13.29
N THR A 541 9.14 14.64 14.40
CA THR A 541 9.87 15.28 15.52
C THR A 541 11.10 14.54 16.02
N ILE A 542 11.06 13.20 16.06
CA ILE A 542 12.14 12.38 16.63
C ILE A 542 12.47 11.26 15.64
N LEU A 543 13.74 11.18 15.23
CA LEU A 543 14.22 10.16 14.31
C LEU A 543 15.39 9.42 14.96
N ILE A 544 15.22 8.11 15.11
CA ILE A 544 16.20 7.20 15.70
C ILE A 544 16.61 6.21 14.62
N LEU A 545 17.90 6.16 14.30
CA LEU A 545 18.48 5.20 13.37
C LEU A 545 19.29 4.18 14.14
N LEU A 546 18.85 2.92 14.12
CA LEU A 546 19.58 1.81 14.71
C LEU A 546 20.44 1.15 13.64
N HIS A 547 21.73 1.00 13.93
CA HIS A 547 22.68 0.31 13.08
C HIS A 547 23.55 -0.66 13.89
N ASN A 548 24.19 -1.62 13.25
CA ASN A 548 25.20 -2.47 13.89
C ASN A 548 26.60 -1.86 13.75
N TRP A 549 27.63 -2.61 14.14
CA TRP A 549 29.04 -2.20 14.02
C TRP A 549 29.48 -1.88 12.58
N ASN A 550 28.69 -2.26 11.56
CA ASN A 550 28.92 -1.92 10.16
C ASN A 550 27.76 -1.07 9.57
N PRO A 551 27.73 0.24 9.86
CA PRO A 551 26.64 1.13 9.48
C PRO A 551 26.46 1.25 7.96
N SER A 552 25.25 1.58 7.52
CA SER A 552 25.00 1.93 6.12
C SER A 552 25.95 3.04 5.65
N LEU A 553 26.40 2.95 4.39
CA LEU A 553 27.22 3.97 3.72
C LEU A 553 26.55 5.36 3.65
N PHE A 554 25.23 5.44 3.89
CA PHE A 554 24.51 6.71 3.97
C PHE A 554 24.63 7.42 5.33
N ILE A 555 24.97 6.69 6.41
CA ILE A 555 25.06 7.26 7.77
C ILE A 555 26.10 8.40 7.87
N PRO A 556 27.32 8.28 7.31
CA PRO A 556 28.29 9.37 7.34
C PRO A 556 27.75 10.68 6.74
N LYS A 557 27.03 10.62 5.61
CA LYS A 557 26.41 11.78 4.95
C LYS A 557 25.28 12.41 5.79
N ILE A 558 24.55 11.58 6.54
CA ILE A 558 23.49 12.04 7.43
C ILE A 558 24.08 12.72 8.68
N ARG A 559 25.20 12.20 9.19
CA ARG A 559 25.86 12.71 10.39
C ARG A 559 26.47 14.10 10.18
N THR A 560 27.10 14.34 9.04
CA THR A 560 27.72 15.65 8.72
C THR A 560 26.70 16.79 8.61
N ALA A 561 25.43 16.49 8.32
CA ALA A 561 24.37 17.50 8.21
C ALA A 561 23.79 17.94 9.57
N ASN A 562 24.07 17.21 10.66
CA ASN A 562 23.45 17.37 11.97
C ASN A 562 24.45 17.69 13.10
N ASN A 563 25.73 17.81 12.77
CA ASN A 563 26.78 18.36 13.63
C ASN A 563 27.00 19.82 13.22
#